data_AF-A0A349YKI1-F1
#
_entry.id   AF-A0A349YKI1-F1
#
_cell.length_a   1.000
_cell.length_b   1.000
_cell.length_c   1.000
_cell.angle_alpha   90.00
_cell.angle_beta   90.00
_cell.angle_gamma   90.00
#
_symmetry.space_group_name_H-M   'P 1'
#
loop_
_entity.id
_entity.type
_entity.pdbx_description
1 polymer ?
#
loop_
_entity_poly.entity_id
_entity_poly.type
_entity_poly.pdbx_seq_one_letter_code
_entity_poly.pdbx_strand_id
1 'polypeptide(L)'
;ETLEDLIGNLDWIVLQGEITGDRIQGNKYPMDGGERFWAFNMITPERKLTTEELQSVLSSYGIYTVPIFDSAFIIPEDYQIADLVKYVQGKSQIYPREREGFVFRNVEQNVSFKCINPEFLIRNDA
;
A
#
# COMPACT_ATOMS: atom_id res chain seq x y z
N GLU A 1 19.35 0.92 15.25
CA GLU A 1 19.55 2.23 14.59
C GLU A 1 18.29 2.70 13.88
N THR A 2 17.96 2.29 12.65
CA THR A 2 16.80 2.83 11.91
C THR A 2 15.46 2.84 12.66
N LEU A 3 15.05 1.72 13.28
CA LEU A 3 13.78 1.67 14.03
C LEU A 3 13.82 2.44 15.35
N GLU A 4 15.00 2.58 15.95
CA GLU A 4 15.22 3.36 17.19
C GLU A 4 15.19 4.87 16.90
N ASP A 5 15.71 5.27 15.74
CA ASP A 5 15.57 6.65 15.26
C ASP A 5 14.12 6.96 14.87
N LEU A 6 13.44 6.00 14.23
CA LEU A 6 12.06 6.15 13.76
C LEU A 6 11.06 6.29 14.90
N ILE A 7 11.27 5.59 16.03
CA ILE A 7 10.44 5.71 17.23
C ILE A 7 10.68 7.04 17.96
N GLY A 8 11.93 7.53 17.99
CA GLY A 8 12.28 8.77 18.67
C GLY A 8 11.89 8.76 20.16
N ASN A 9 11.00 9.68 20.56
CA ASN A 9 10.51 9.80 21.94
C ASN A 9 9.17 9.09 22.18
N LEU A 10 8.63 8.37 21.20
CA LEU A 10 7.37 7.64 21.34
C LEU A 10 7.58 6.35 22.16
N ASP A 11 6.53 5.89 22.84
CA ASP A 11 6.59 4.62 23.58
C ASP A 11 6.70 3.41 22.63
N TRP A 12 6.05 3.48 21.48
CA TRP A 12 6.07 2.44 20.45
C TRP A 12 5.70 3.02 19.09
N ILE A 13 6.09 2.29 18.04
CA ILE A 13 5.55 2.44 16.69
C ILE A 13 5.15 1.06 16.16
N VAL A 14 4.11 1.02 15.35
CA VAL A 14 3.75 -0.16 14.56
C VAL A 14 3.90 0.20 13.09
N LEU A 15 4.94 -0.32 12.46
CA LEU A 15 5.16 -0.23 11.02
C LEU A 15 4.60 -1.49 10.35
N GLN A 16 3.57 -1.34 9.51
CA GLN A 16 2.97 -2.44 8.77
C GLN A 16 3.20 -2.24 7.27
N GLY A 17 3.43 -3.34 6.58
CA GLY A 17 3.68 -3.35 5.15
C GLY A 17 3.49 -4.73 4.55
N GLU A 18 3.68 -4.79 3.24
CA GLU A 18 3.65 -6.01 2.45
C GLU A 18 5.07 -6.34 1.99
N ILE A 19 5.47 -7.62 2.04
CA ILE A 19 6.75 -8.05 1.47
C ILE A 19 6.50 -8.62 0.08
N THR A 20 7.32 -8.21 -0.89
CA THR A 20 7.36 -8.79 -2.24
C THR A 20 8.74 -9.34 -2.54
N GLY A 21 8.84 -10.30 -3.43
CA GLY A 21 10.12 -10.83 -3.88
C GLY A 21 10.01 -12.29 -4.28
N ASP A 22 11.15 -12.85 -4.65
CA ASP A 22 11.23 -14.23 -5.09
C ASP A 22 10.73 -15.19 -4.01
N ARG A 23 9.89 -16.14 -4.43
CA ARG A 23 9.24 -17.15 -3.57
C ARG A 23 8.18 -16.61 -2.61
N ILE A 24 7.82 -15.32 -2.68
CA ILE A 24 6.70 -14.77 -1.92
C ILE A 24 5.42 -14.78 -2.76
N GLN A 25 4.33 -15.33 -2.22
CA GLN A 25 2.99 -15.32 -2.84
C GLN A 25 2.97 -15.81 -4.31
N GLY A 26 3.72 -16.86 -4.63
CA GLY A 26 3.81 -17.38 -6.01
C GLY A 26 4.65 -16.50 -6.94
N ASN A 27 5.56 -15.70 -6.39
CA ASN A 27 6.42 -14.75 -7.09
C ASN A 27 5.62 -13.76 -7.97
N LYS A 28 4.50 -13.26 -7.43
CA LYS A 28 3.65 -12.32 -8.18
C LYS A 28 4.40 -11.02 -8.49
N TYR A 29 5.25 -10.57 -7.59
CA TYR A 29 6.06 -9.37 -7.75
C TYR A 29 7.53 -9.73 -7.55
N PRO A 30 8.21 -10.26 -8.59
CA PRO A 30 9.64 -10.54 -8.50
C PRO A 30 10.41 -9.23 -8.33
N MET A 31 11.50 -9.31 -7.59
CA MET A 31 12.31 -8.16 -7.23
C MET A 31 13.78 -8.47 -7.49
N ASP A 32 14.39 -7.70 -8.38
CA ASP A 32 15.83 -7.76 -8.59
C ASP A 32 16.54 -7.37 -7.29
N GLY A 33 17.50 -8.20 -6.86
CA GLY A 33 18.26 -7.97 -5.64
C GLY A 33 17.61 -8.51 -4.35
N GLY A 34 16.51 -9.28 -4.46
CA GLY A 34 15.91 -9.98 -3.33
C GLY A 34 14.62 -9.34 -2.82
N GLU A 35 14.23 -9.69 -1.60
CA GLU A 35 12.95 -9.31 -1.00
C GLU A 35 12.89 -7.81 -0.71
N ARG A 36 11.69 -7.22 -0.86
CA ARG A 36 11.43 -5.81 -0.61
C ARG A 36 10.19 -5.64 0.25
N PHE A 37 10.32 -4.85 1.31
CA PHE A 37 9.23 -4.45 2.18
C PHE A 37 8.61 -3.13 1.69
N TRP A 38 7.28 -3.09 1.61
CA TRP A 38 6.49 -1.93 1.19
C TRP A 38 5.57 -1.51 2.34
N ALA A 39 5.97 -0.48 3.07
CA ALA A 39 5.16 0.05 4.17
C ALA A 39 3.86 0.70 3.68
N PHE A 40 2.76 0.45 4.38
CA PHE A 40 1.45 1.07 4.11
C PHE A 40 0.75 1.64 5.35
N ASN A 41 1.25 1.35 6.56
CA ASN A 41 0.76 1.93 7.80
C ASN A 41 1.92 2.23 8.75
N MET A 42 1.82 3.38 9.42
CA MET A 42 2.49 3.62 10.69
C MET A 42 1.47 4.08 11.72
N ILE A 43 1.46 3.41 12.85
CA ILE A 43 0.58 3.70 13.98
C ILE A 43 1.47 4.02 15.17
N THR A 44 1.15 5.10 15.87
CA THR A 44 1.80 5.54 17.10
C THR A 44 0.76 5.60 18.23
N PRO A 45 1.17 5.79 19.49
CA PRO A 45 0.24 6.04 20.60
C PRO A 45 -0.70 7.23 20.36
N GLU A 46 -0.25 8.19 19.55
CA GLU A 46 -0.94 9.45 19.33
C GLU A 46 -1.92 9.37 18.16
N ARG A 47 -1.50 8.73 17.05
CA ARG A 47 -2.29 8.68 15.81
C ARG A 47 -1.80 7.64 14.82
N LYS A 48 -2.61 7.44 13.78
CA LYS A 48 -2.20 6.78 12.53
C LYS A 48 -1.77 7.84 11.52
N LEU A 49 -0.62 7.65 10.89
CA LEU A 49 -0.13 8.55 9.84
C LEU A 49 -0.93 8.35 8.54
N THR A 50 -1.05 9.41 7.74
CA THR A 50 -1.46 9.30 6.34
C THR A 50 -0.37 8.61 5.52
N THR A 51 -0.74 8.07 4.35
CA THR A 51 0.25 7.40 3.48
C THR A 51 1.32 8.38 2.97
N GLU A 52 0.98 9.65 2.80
CA GLU A 52 1.91 10.72 2.37
C GLU A 52 2.87 11.10 3.50
N GLU A 53 2.37 11.22 4.73
CA GLU A 53 3.21 11.43 5.91
C GLU A 53 4.17 10.25 6.10
N LEU A 54 3.64 9.02 5.98
CA LEU A 54 4.43 7.79 6.04
C LEU A 54 5.56 7.80 5.01
N GLN A 55 5.26 8.12 3.75
CA GLN A 55 6.25 8.19 2.67
C GLN A 55 7.32 9.25 2.96
N SER A 56 6.91 10.42 3.45
CA SER A 56 7.83 11.49 3.81
C SER A 56 8.79 11.05 4.93
N VAL A 57 8.24 10.44 6.00
CA VAL A 57 9.01 9.94 7.14
C VAL A 57 9.97 8.83 6.74
N LEU A 58 9.53 7.86 5.95
CA LEU A 58 10.32 6.66 5.63
C LEU A 58 11.36 6.87 4.52
N SER A 59 11.18 7.89 3.68
CA SER A 59 12.07 8.15 2.54
C SER A 59 13.52 8.36 2.95
N SER A 60 13.78 9.05 4.07
CA SER A 60 15.13 9.30 4.60
C SER A 60 15.83 8.04 5.11
N TYR A 61 15.06 7.00 5.44
CA TYR A 61 15.57 5.72 5.92
C TYR A 61 15.73 4.68 4.80
N GLY A 62 15.42 5.05 3.55
CA GLY A 62 15.46 4.12 2.42
C GLY A 62 14.40 3.01 2.50
N ILE A 63 13.35 3.19 3.32
CA ILE A 63 12.27 2.21 3.44
C ILE A 63 11.20 2.54 2.40
N TYR A 64 10.90 1.58 1.52
CA TYR A 64 9.89 1.75 0.48
C TYR A 64 8.47 1.76 1.09
N THR A 65 7.61 2.60 0.52
CA THR A 65 6.16 2.61 0.81
C THR A 65 5.39 2.11 -0.39
N VAL A 66 4.19 1.57 -0.16
CA VAL A 66 3.27 1.26 -1.26
C VAL A 66 3.04 2.50 -2.13
N PRO A 67 2.87 2.34 -3.45
CA PRO A 67 2.69 3.49 -4.34
C PRO A 67 1.37 4.22 -4.04
N ILE A 68 1.44 5.55 -4.03
CA ILE A 68 0.26 6.42 -3.98
C ILE A 68 -0.12 6.76 -5.42
N PHE A 69 -1.30 6.29 -5.85
CA PHE A 69 -1.79 6.55 -7.21
C PHE A 69 -2.38 7.95 -7.35
N ASP A 70 -3.20 8.34 -6.38
CA ASP A 70 -3.84 9.64 -6.32
C ASP A 70 -4.15 9.93 -4.84
N SER A 71 -3.52 10.97 -4.30
CA SER A 71 -3.72 11.35 -2.89
C SER A 71 -4.93 12.25 -2.66
N ALA A 72 -5.52 12.79 -3.73
CA ALA A 72 -6.71 13.64 -3.69
C ALA A 72 -7.93 12.96 -4.32
N PHE A 73 -7.91 11.63 -4.45
CA PHE A 73 -9.00 10.90 -5.07
C PHE A 73 -10.29 11.01 -4.26
N ILE A 74 -11.32 11.56 -4.90
CA ILE A 74 -12.68 11.61 -4.38
C ILE A 74 -13.51 10.63 -5.22
N ILE A 75 -14.20 9.70 -4.54
CA ILE A 75 -15.13 8.79 -5.23
C ILE A 75 -16.27 9.66 -5.79
N PRO A 76 -16.49 9.67 -7.11
CA PRO A 76 -17.59 10.43 -7.71
C PRO A 76 -18.94 10.00 -7.15
N GLU A 77 -19.86 10.93 -6.94
CA GLU A 77 -21.17 10.66 -6.34
C GLU A 77 -22.04 9.70 -7.18
N ASP A 78 -21.79 9.65 -8.49
CA ASP A 78 -22.48 8.79 -9.44
C ASP A 78 -21.83 7.41 -9.64
N TYR A 79 -20.68 7.14 -9.01
CA TYR A 79 -20.03 5.84 -9.12
C TYR A 79 -20.86 4.75 -8.44
N GLN A 80 -21.10 3.67 -9.19
CA GLN A 80 -21.54 2.40 -8.63
C GLN A 80 -20.33 1.54 -8.26
N ILE A 81 -20.55 0.45 -7.52
CA ILE A 81 -19.49 -0.51 -7.16
C ILE A 81 -18.77 -1.01 -8.42
N ALA A 82 -19.49 -1.23 -9.51
CA ALA A 82 -18.91 -1.68 -10.79
C ALA A 82 -17.91 -0.68 -11.38
N ASP A 83 -18.13 0.62 -11.20
CA ASP A 83 -17.23 1.67 -11.68
C ASP A 83 -15.92 1.66 -10.88
N LEU A 84 -16.00 1.49 -9.55
CA LEU A 84 -14.80 1.30 -8.72
C LEU A 84 -14.04 0.02 -9.10
N VAL A 85 -14.75 -1.08 -9.36
CA VAL A 85 -14.13 -2.34 -9.79
C VAL A 85 -13.41 -2.16 -11.13
N LYS A 86 -13.97 -1.39 -12.06
CA LYS A 86 -13.32 -1.05 -13.33
C LYS A 86 -12.12 -0.13 -13.12
N TYR A 87 -12.24 0.85 -12.23
CA TYR A 87 -11.18 1.82 -11.92
C TYR A 87 -9.91 1.15 -11.37
N VAL A 88 -10.06 0.12 -10.53
CA VAL A 88 -8.89 -0.57 -9.94
C VAL A 88 -8.12 -1.45 -10.93
N GLN A 89 -8.69 -1.76 -12.11
CA GLN A 89 -8.01 -2.53 -13.15
C GLN A 89 -6.83 -1.76 -13.75
N GLY A 90 -5.76 -2.47 -14.11
CA GLY A 90 -4.61 -1.90 -14.80
C GLY A 90 -3.26 -2.36 -14.24
N LYS A 91 -2.18 -1.73 -14.72
CA LYS A 91 -0.80 -2.15 -14.40
C LYS A 91 -0.36 -1.70 -13.00
N SER A 92 0.40 -2.54 -12.30
CA SER A 92 1.07 -2.12 -11.07
C SER A 92 2.17 -1.10 -11.36
N GLN A 93 2.38 -0.17 -10.43
CA GLN A 93 3.53 0.75 -10.44
C GLN A 93 4.81 0.08 -9.92
N ILE A 94 4.71 -1.11 -9.33
CA ILE A 94 5.85 -1.85 -8.76
C ILE A 94 6.51 -2.78 -9.79
N TYR A 95 5.72 -3.47 -10.61
CA TYR A 95 6.20 -4.46 -11.59
C TYR A 95 5.27 -4.46 -12.82
N PRO A 96 5.76 -4.68 -14.06
CA PRO A 96 4.96 -4.61 -15.30
C PRO A 96 3.95 -5.76 -15.47
N ARG A 97 3.01 -5.88 -14.54
CA ARG A 97 1.88 -6.83 -14.52
C ARG A 97 0.59 -6.15 -14.11
N GLU A 98 -0.53 -6.84 -14.19
CA GLU A 98 -1.79 -6.35 -13.59
C GLU A 98 -1.65 -6.23 -12.07
N ARG A 99 -2.15 -5.13 -11.51
CA ARG A 99 -2.28 -4.95 -10.07
C ARG A 99 -3.47 -5.74 -9.54
N GLU A 100 -3.37 -6.12 -8.27
CA GLU A 100 -4.44 -6.82 -7.56
C GLU A 100 -5.63 -5.90 -7.32
N GLY A 101 -5.39 -4.62 -7.05
CA GLY A 101 -6.44 -3.63 -6.81
C GLY A 101 -5.90 -2.39 -6.12
N PHE A 102 -6.79 -1.64 -5.47
CA PHE A 102 -6.45 -0.48 -4.66
C PHE A 102 -6.97 -0.62 -3.23
N VAL A 103 -6.27 0.05 -2.32
CA VAL A 103 -6.74 0.35 -0.97
C VAL A 103 -7.12 1.83 -0.96
N PHE A 104 -8.38 2.11 -0.67
CA PHE A 104 -8.90 3.46 -0.47
C PHE A 104 -8.85 3.78 1.02
N ARG A 105 -8.42 5.01 1.34
CA ARG A 105 -8.23 5.42 2.73
C ARG A 105 -8.58 6.88 2.94
N ASN A 106 -9.36 7.12 3.98
CA ASN A 106 -9.49 8.41 4.62
C ASN A 106 -9.05 8.26 6.08
N VAL A 107 -7.88 8.80 6.42
CA VAL A 107 -7.34 8.71 7.79
C VAL A 107 -8.12 9.60 8.75
N GLU A 108 -8.56 10.77 8.32
CA GLU A 108 -9.31 11.72 9.14
C GLU A 108 -10.65 11.13 9.60
N GLN A 109 -11.34 10.43 8.72
CA GLN A 109 -12.60 9.75 9.02
C GLN A 109 -12.41 8.32 9.55
N ASN A 110 -11.16 7.84 9.64
CA ASN A 110 -10.82 6.47 10.01
C ASN A 110 -11.56 5.41 9.18
N VAL A 111 -11.69 5.64 7.87
CA VAL A 111 -12.33 4.73 6.91
C VAL A 111 -11.28 4.17 5.95
N SER A 112 -11.30 2.86 5.74
CA SER A 112 -10.51 2.23 4.68
C SER A 112 -11.19 0.99 4.14
N PHE A 113 -11.10 0.78 2.84
CA PHE A 113 -11.56 -0.44 2.19
C PHE A 113 -10.67 -0.79 1.00
N LYS A 114 -10.77 -2.04 0.55
CA LYS A 114 -10.05 -2.52 -0.63
C LYS A 114 -11.04 -2.81 -1.74
N CYS A 115 -10.68 -2.48 -2.97
CA CYS A 115 -11.38 -2.93 -4.16
C CYS A 115 -10.39 -3.73 -5.00
N ILE A 116 -10.74 -4.99 -5.29
CA ILE A 116 -9.88 -5.97 -5.92
C ILE A 116 -10.32 -6.16 -7.38
N ASN A 117 -9.36 -6.17 -8.29
CA ASN A 117 -9.54 -6.46 -9.70
C ASN A 117 -9.89 -7.96 -9.89
N PRO A 118 -11.11 -8.31 -10.32
CA PRO A 118 -11.51 -9.71 -10.52
C PRO A 118 -10.67 -10.43 -11.57
N GLU A 119 -10.16 -9.73 -12.58
CA GLU A 119 -9.29 -10.35 -13.60
C GLU A 119 -7.97 -10.81 -12.99
N PHE A 120 -7.45 -10.07 -12.01
CA PHE A 120 -6.27 -10.50 -11.27
C PHE A 120 -6.56 -11.79 -10.50
N LEU A 121 -7.70 -11.85 -9.81
CA LEU A 121 -8.12 -13.06 -9.08
C LEU A 121 -8.20 -14.26 -10.01
N ILE A 122 -8.98 -14.17 -11.09
CA ILE A 122 -9.19 -15.26 -12.04
C ILE A 122 -7.86 -15.76 -12.64
N ARG A 123 -6.92 -14.86 -12.96
CA ARG A 123 -5.61 -15.23 -13.51
C ARG A 123 -4.68 -15.91 -12.51
N ASN A 124 -4.90 -15.72 -11.21
CA ASN A 124 -4.03 -16.22 -10.14
C ASN A 124 -4.76 -17.27 -9.25
N ASP A 125 -5.93 -17.77 -9.68
CA ASP A 125 -6.75 -18.79 -8.98
C ASP A 125 -6.31 -20.23 -9.31
N ALA A 126 -5.01 -20.44 -9.58
CA ALA A 126 -4.43 -21.71 -10.01
C ALA A 126 -3.45 -22.27 -8.97
#